data_AF-A0A7J3Z8T5-F1
#
_entry.id   AF-A0A7J3Z8T5-F1
#
_cell.length_a   1.000
_cell.length_b   1.000
_cell.length_c   1.000
_cell.angle_alpha   90.00
_cell.angle_beta   90.00
_cell.angle_gamma   90.00
#
_symmetry.space_group_name_H-M   'P 1'
#
loop_
_entity.id
_entity.type
_entity.pdbx_description
1 polymer ?
#
loop_
_entity_poly.entity_id
_entity_poly.type
_entity_poly.pdbx_seq_one_letter_code
_entity_poly.pdbx_strand_id
1 'polypeptide(L)'
;MLDLLAHYLVSYLIARTIVEPRYALIIAFVGVVADVDALLGVHRWITHSTLGVLLASTPLLALAYVLGERYVKVVLLALLLYTLHLVLNLFTGPTPILYPLVGSIRVKLEVIGLYSDTGIALTPRITVETWKPDFTPQPAIEGPIVSEAGIILVVVTALVLVLDYLGKKRSVKQRIRAEHSITVRRWKR
;
A
#
# COMPACT_ATOMS: atom_id res chain seq x y z
N MET A 1 -6.69 9.70 -9.40
CA MET A 1 -6.77 8.25 -9.13
C MET A 1 -5.35 7.73 -9.08
N LEU A 2 -4.98 6.97 -8.04
CA LEU A 2 -3.70 6.28 -8.05
C LEU A 2 -3.74 5.23 -9.15
N ASP A 3 -2.67 5.10 -9.92
CA ASP A 3 -2.55 4.08 -10.96
C ASP A 3 -2.26 2.68 -10.38
N LEU A 4 -2.35 1.66 -11.23
CA LEU A 4 -2.10 0.27 -10.88
C LEU A 4 -0.69 0.08 -10.28
N LEU A 5 0.31 0.71 -10.88
CA LEU A 5 1.71 0.62 -10.44
C LEU A 5 1.90 1.27 -9.07
N ALA A 6 1.25 2.40 -8.80
CA ALA A 6 1.30 3.06 -7.51
C ALA A 6 0.73 2.17 -6.38
N HIS A 7 -0.44 1.54 -6.60
CA HIS A 7 -1.02 0.60 -5.62
C HIS A 7 -0.11 -0.61 -5.37
N TYR A 8 0.48 -1.16 -6.43
CA TYR A 8 1.45 -2.26 -6.32
C TYR A 8 2.68 -1.84 -5.51
N LEU A 9 3.28 -0.69 -5.81
CA LEU A 9 4.51 -0.24 -5.16
C LEU A 9 4.29 0.10 -3.69
N VAL A 10 3.19 0.75 -3.35
CA VAL A 10 2.84 1.01 -1.94
C VAL A 10 2.66 -0.31 -1.19
N SER A 11 1.97 -1.28 -1.80
CA SER A 11 1.80 -2.61 -1.23
C SER A 11 3.12 -3.36 -1.05
N TYR A 12 4.01 -3.27 -2.04
CA TYR A 12 5.37 -3.83 -1.98
C TYR A 12 6.19 -3.21 -0.86
N LEU A 13 6.18 -1.88 -0.72
CA LEU A 13 6.91 -1.19 0.34
C LEU A 13 6.45 -1.63 1.72
N ILE A 14 5.14 -1.73 1.95
CA ILE A 14 4.58 -2.23 3.22
C ILE A 14 4.93 -3.70 3.43
N ALA A 15 4.73 -4.56 2.44
CA ALA A 15 5.05 -5.99 2.55
C ALA A 15 6.54 -6.21 2.89
N ARG A 16 7.44 -5.40 2.31
CA ARG A 16 8.89 -5.48 2.55
C ARG A 16 9.30 -5.15 3.99
N THR A 17 8.45 -4.46 4.76
CA THR A 17 8.70 -4.24 6.20
C THR A 17 8.43 -5.48 7.05
N ILE A 18 7.70 -6.46 6.51
CA ILE A 18 7.20 -7.63 7.25
C ILE A 18 7.86 -8.93 6.73
N VAL A 19 8.04 -9.06 5.41
CA VAL A 19 8.58 -10.26 4.76
C VAL A 19 9.83 -9.94 3.94
N GLU A 20 10.58 -10.99 3.59
CA GLU A 20 11.77 -10.84 2.74
C GLU A 20 11.40 -10.27 1.36
N PRO A 21 12.30 -9.51 0.71
CA PRO A 21 12.00 -8.80 -0.54
C PRO A 21 11.43 -9.68 -1.66
N ARG A 22 11.94 -10.91 -1.82
CA ARG A 22 11.45 -11.87 -2.83
C ARG A 22 9.98 -12.25 -2.64
N TYR A 23 9.55 -12.38 -1.39
CA TYR A 23 8.15 -12.69 -1.06
C TYR A 23 7.31 -11.42 -1.12
N ALA A 24 7.84 -10.27 -0.71
CA ALA A 24 7.16 -8.98 -0.83
C ALA A 24 6.74 -8.68 -2.27
N LEU A 25 7.61 -8.96 -3.26
CA LEU A 25 7.30 -8.76 -4.68
C LEU A 25 6.06 -9.54 -5.14
N ILE A 26 5.89 -10.77 -4.63
CA ILE A 26 4.76 -11.64 -4.99
C ILE A 26 3.51 -11.23 -4.20
N ILE A 27 3.66 -11.01 -2.89
CA ILE A 27 2.54 -10.70 -2.00
C ILE A 27 1.95 -9.31 -2.30
N ALA A 28 2.75 -8.37 -2.82
CA ALA A 28 2.29 -7.04 -3.21
C ALA A 28 1.14 -7.06 -4.24
N PHE A 29 1.05 -8.10 -5.07
CA PHE A 29 -0.07 -8.26 -6.00
C PHE A 29 -1.43 -8.36 -5.31
N VAL A 30 -1.47 -8.83 -4.06
CA VAL A 30 -2.71 -8.85 -3.27
C VAL A 30 -3.30 -7.45 -3.13
N GLY A 31 -2.45 -6.44 -2.99
CA GLY A 31 -2.87 -5.05 -2.90
C GLY A 31 -3.46 -4.48 -4.18
N VAL A 32 -3.49 -5.23 -5.28
CA VAL A 32 -4.09 -4.82 -6.56
C VAL A 32 -5.29 -5.71 -6.93
N VAL A 33 -5.56 -6.77 -6.16
CA VAL A 33 -6.65 -7.72 -6.45
C VAL A 33 -8.01 -7.05 -6.53
N ALA A 34 -8.26 -6.00 -5.74
CA ALA A 34 -9.52 -5.28 -5.79
C ALA A 34 -9.83 -4.71 -7.18
N ASP A 35 -8.80 -4.25 -7.91
CA ASP A 35 -8.92 -3.64 -9.24
C ASP A 35 -9.04 -4.67 -10.38
N VAL A 36 -9.00 -5.98 -10.07
CA VAL A 36 -9.27 -7.03 -11.07
C VAL A 36 -10.70 -6.94 -11.58
N ASP A 37 -11.62 -6.32 -10.82
CA ASP A 37 -12.98 -6.02 -11.25
C ASP A 37 -13.00 -5.17 -12.55
N ALA A 38 -12.02 -4.29 -12.75
CA ALA A 38 -11.88 -3.48 -13.95
C ALA A 38 -11.73 -4.32 -15.23
N LEU A 39 -11.16 -5.54 -15.13
CA LEU A 39 -11.08 -6.48 -16.27
C LEU A 39 -12.44 -7.03 -16.69
N LEU A 40 -13.43 -6.98 -15.80
CA LEU A 40 -14.83 -7.35 -16.07
C LEU A 40 -15.62 -6.15 -16.63
N GLY A 41 -14.96 -5.03 -16.91
CA GLY A 41 -15.60 -3.79 -17.37
C GLY A 41 -16.31 -3.02 -16.26
N VAL A 42 -16.23 -3.45 -14.99
CA VAL A 42 -16.83 -2.74 -13.86
C VAL A 42 -15.72 -2.39 -12.87
N HIS A 43 -15.30 -1.14 -12.84
CA HIS A 43 -14.29 -0.69 -11.88
C HIS A 43 -14.97 -0.14 -10.61
N ARG A 44 -14.44 -0.49 -9.44
CA ARG A 44 -14.94 -0.05 -8.13
C ARG A 44 -16.34 -0.58 -7.86
N TRP A 45 -16.46 -1.90 -7.90
CA TRP A 45 -17.69 -2.62 -7.58
C TRP A 45 -17.72 -3.10 -6.12
N ILE A 46 -18.14 -4.35 -5.88
CA ILE A 46 -18.25 -4.96 -4.56
C ILE A 46 -16.88 -5.30 -3.94
N THR A 47 -15.85 -5.44 -4.78
CA THR A 47 -14.44 -5.61 -4.40
C THR A 47 -13.93 -4.42 -3.59
N HIS A 48 -14.45 -3.21 -3.83
CA HIS A 48 -14.06 -2.02 -3.09
C HIS A 48 -14.93 -1.73 -1.87
N SER A 49 -15.81 -2.66 -1.49
CA SER A 49 -16.62 -2.58 -0.26
C SER A 49 -15.97 -3.32 0.89
N THR A 50 -15.80 -2.63 2.02
CA THR A 50 -15.33 -3.24 3.27
C THR A 50 -16.24 -4.36 3.76
N LEU A 51 -17.56 -4.27 3.52
CA LEU A 51 -18.49 -5.34 3.86
C LEU A 51 -18.23 -6.58 3.02
N GLY A 52 -18.01 -6.41 1.71
CA GLY A 52 -17.62 -7.50 0.82
C GLY A 52 -16.31 -8.16 1.26
N VAL A 53 -15.31 -7.35 1.60
CA VAL A 53 -14.03 -7.83 2.11
C VAL A 53 -14.19 -8.58 3.43
N LEU A 54 -14.99 -8.08 4.37
CA LEU A 54 -15.25 -8.76 5.64
C LEU A 54 -15.92 -10.13 5.43
N LEU A 55 -16.92 -10.19 4.56
CA LEU A 55 -17.61 -11.44 4.22
C LEU A 55 -16.67 -12.46 3.57
N ALA A 56 -15.79 -12.03 2.66
CA ALA A 56 -14.82 -12.91 2.01
C ALA A 56 -13.67 -13.31 2.95
N SER A 57 -13.23 -12.41 3.81
CA SER A 57 -12.07 -12.62 4.69
C SER A 57 -12.37 -13.46 5.92
N THR A 58 -13.60 -13.42 6.44
CA THR A 58 -14.01 -14.20 7.62
C THR A 58 -13.79 -15.72 7.44
N PRO A 59 -14.30 -16.38 6.38
CA PRO A 59 -14.05 -17.81 6.17
C PRO A 59 -12.57 -18.10 5.88
N LEU A 60 -11.87 -17.19 5.20
CA LEU A 60 -10.45 -17.33 4.92
C LEU A 60 -9.60 -17.30 6.21
N LEU A 61 -9.92 -16.38 7.13
CA LEU A 61 -9.29 -16.29 8.44
C LEU A 61 -9.63 -17.51 9.30
N ALA A 62 -10.87 -17.97 9.29
CA ALA A 62 -11.28 -19.16 10.02
C ALA A 62 -10.52 -20.41 9.53
N LEU A 63 -10.41 -20.59 8.22
CA LEU A 63 -9.63 -21.67 7.62
C LEU A 63 -8.14 -21.55 8.00
N ALA A 64 -7.56 -20.35 7.87
CA ALA A 64 -6.17 -20.12 8.23
C ALA A 64 -5.88 -20.39 9.71
N TYR A 65 -6.83 -20.07 10.59
CA TYR A 65 -6.74 -20.37 12.02
C TYR A 65 -6.67 -21.88 12.28
N VAL A 66 -7.49 -22.67 11.58
CA VAL A 66 -7.47 -24.14 11.67
C VAL A 66 -6.18 -24.73 11.10
N LEU A 67 -5.63 -24.15 10.03
CA LEU A 67 -4.40 -24.63 9.38
C LEU A 67 -3.12 -24.21 10.11
N GLY A 68 -3.20 -23.21 11.00
CA GLY A 68 -2.12 -22.82 11.93
C GLY A 68 -1.59 -21.39 11.74
N GLU A 69 -0.82 -20.94 12.73
CA GLU A 69 -0.37 -19.53 12.89
C GLU A 69 0.32 -18.94 11.66
N ARG A 70 1.08 -19.76 10.92
CA ARG A 70 1.76 -19.32 9.69
C ARG A 70 0.77 -18.81 8.64
N TYR A 71 -0.36 -19.49 8.47
CA TYR A 71 -1.38 -19.10 7.50
C TYR A 71 -2.14 -17.86 7.97
N VAL A 72 -2.41 -17.75 9.28
CA VAL A 72 -3.01 -16.55 9.87
C VAL A 72 -2.18 -15.31 9.55
N LYS A 73 -0.86 -15.36 9.73
CA LYS A 73 0.05 -14.24 9.39
C LYS A 73 -0.05 -13.84 7.92
N VAL A 74 -0.12 -14.80 7.01
CA VAL A 74 -0.26 -14.54 5.56
C VAL A 74 -1.60 -13.88 5.25
N VAL A 75 -2.70 -14.39 5.81
CA VAL A 75 -4.03 -13.80 5.60
C VAL A 75 -4.11 -12.39 6.19
N LEU A 76 -3.58 -12.16 7.39
CA LEU A 76 -3.54 -10.81 7.98
C LEU A 76 -2.72 -9.83 7.13
N LEU A 77 -1.58 -10.27 6.59
CA LEU A 77 -0.80 -9.45 5.66
C LEU A 77 -1.60 -9.15 4.39
N ALA A 78 -2.26 -10.15 3.82
CA ALA A 78 -3.12 -9.97 2.65
C ALA A 78 -4.24 -8.96 2.91
N LEU A 79 -4.92 -9.05 4.06
CA LEU A 79 -5.97 -8.11 4.46
C LEU A 79 -5.45 -6.71 4.72
N LEU A 80 -4.26 -6.57 5.28
CA LEU A 80 -3.60 -5.27 5.44
C LEU A 80 -3.38 -4.62 4.08
N LEU A 81 -2.81 -5.34 3.11
CA LEU A 81 -2.54 -4.81 1.77
C LEU A 81 -3.82 -4.48 1.01
N TYR A 82 -4.84 -5.35 1.09
CA TYR A 82 -6.14 -5.09 0.48
C TYR A 82 -6.83 -3.88 1.11
N THR A 83 -6.78 -3.75 2.44
CA THR A 83 -7.36 -2.61 3.14
C THR A 83 -6.63 -1.32 2.79
N LEU A 84 -5.29 -1.37 2.69
CA LEU A 84 -4.48 -0.25 2.24
C LEU A 84 -4.91 0.23 0.86
N HIS A 85 -5.21 -0.70 -0.07
CA HIS A 85 -5.78 -0.36 -1.37
C HIS A 85 -7.09 0.43 -1.26
N LEU A 86 -8.04 -0.04 -0.44
CA LEU A 86 -9.32 0.65 -0.24
C LEU A 86 -9.11 2.06 0.34
N VAL A 87 -8.20 2.19 1.30
CA VAL A 87 -7.86 3.47 1.93
C VAL A 87 -7.25 4.43 0.90
N LEU A 88 -6.31 3.97 0.07
CA LEU A 88 -5.74 4.79 -1.01
C LEU A 88 -6.82 5.25 -2.00
N ASN A 89 -7.74 4.36 -2.35
CA ASN A 89 -8.85 4.70 -3.23
C ASN A 89 -9.81 5.73 -2.61
N LEU A 90 -10.11 5.63 -1.31
CA LEU A 90 -10.95 6.58 -0.57
C LEU A 90 -10.43 8.03 -0.67
N PHE A 91 -9.12 8.23 -0.70
CA PHE A 91 -8.50 9.56 -0.83
C PHE A 91 -8.28 10.01 -2.27
N THR A 92 -8.29 9.09 -3.25
CA THR A 92 -7.95 9.40 -4.64
C THR A 92 -9.16 9.43 -5.59
N GLY A 93 -10.32 8.93 -5.17
CA GLY A 93 -11.57 9.08 -5.91
C GLY A 93 -12.80 8.47 -5.21
N PRO A 94 -13.99 8.62 -5.79
CA PRO A 94 -15.22 8.02 -5.25
C PRO A 94 -15.09 6.49 -5.16
N THR A 95 -15.29 5.93 -3.98
CA THR A 95 -15.11 4.50 -3.70
C THR A 95 -16.30 3.98 -2.90
N PRO A 96 -16.96 2.88 -3.31
CA PRO A 96 -18.13 2.31 -2.62
C PRO A 96 -17.74 1.54 -1.34
N ILE A 97 -16.98 2.19 -0.45
CA ILE A 97 -16.34 1.56 0.70
C ILE A 97 -17.32 0.95 1.72
N LEU A 98 -18.55 1.50 1.79
CA LEU A 98 -19.64 1.02 2.65
C LEU A 98 -20.81 0.42 1.86
N TYR A 99 -20.67 0.16 0.56
CA TYR A 99 -21.76 -0.42 -0.24
C TYR A 99 -22.21 -1.77 0.32
N PRO A 100 -23.52 -2.06 0.41
CA PRO A 100 -24.66 -1.30 -0.12
C PRO A 100 -25.30 -0.28 0.84
N LEU A 101 -24.69 0.00 1.99
CA LEU A 101 -25.29 0.87 3.02
C LEU A 101 -25.34 2.33 2.61
N VAL A 102 -24.31 2.79 1.87
CA VAL A 102 -24.17 4.17 1.42
C VAL A 102 -23.61 4.19 -0.01
N GLY A 103 -23.76 5.33 -0.68
CA GLY A 103 -23.12 5.56 -1.98
C GLY A 103 -21.59 5.59 -1.91
N SER A 104 -20.96 5.84 -3.05
CA SER A 104 -19.50 5.97 -3.15
C SER A 104 -19.02 7.20 -2.39
N ILE A 105 -18.00 7.03 -1.55
CA ILE A 105 -17.44 8.08 -0.70
C ILE A 105 -16.06 8.47 -1.22
N ARG A 106 -15.74 9.77 -1.18
CA ARG A 106 -14.37 10.28 -1.30
C ARG A 106 -14.07 11.18 -0.12
N VAL A 107 -12.88 11.05 0.44
CA VAL A 107 -12.38 11.96 1.47
C VAL A 107 -11.26 12.81 0.86
N LYS A 108 -11.40 14.13 0.95
CA LYS A 108 -10.35 15.10 0.61
C LYS A 108 -9.78 15.70 1.88
N LEU A 109 -8.46 15.63 2.00
CA LEU A 109 -7.70 16.24 3.09
C LEU A 109 -6.81 17.32 2.48
N GLU A 110 -6.96 18.55 2.96
CA GLU A 110 -6.21 19.71 2.49
C GLU A 110 -5.64 20.45 3.70
N VAL A 111 -4.45 21.03 3.56
CA VAL A 111 -3.89 21.97 4.54
C VAL A 111 -3.53 23.24 3.79
N ILE A 112 -4.31 24.29 4.02
CA ILE A 112 -4.13 25.58 3.35
C ILE A 112 -3.18 26.41 4.19
N GLY A 113 -1.99 26.69 3.64
CA GLY A 113 -1.00 27.55 4.26
C GLY A 113 -1.09 28.99 3.75
N LEU A 114 -1.08 29.95 4.65
CA LEU A 114 -0.93 31.36 4.35
C LEU A 114 0.33 31.88 5.06
N TYR A 115 1.25 32.43 4.28
CA TYR A 115 2.43 33.13 4.78
C TYR A 115 2.27 34.62 4.49
N SER A 116 2.35 35.45 5.53
CA SER A 116 2.28 36.91 5.44
C SER A 116 3.36 37.56 6.32
N ASP A 117 3.50 38.87 6.17
CA ASP A 117 4.27 39.74 7.06
C ASP A 117 3.83 39.64 8.54
N THR A 118 2.60 39.22 8.77
CA THR A 118 1.98 39.05 10.09
C THR A 118 2.10 37.63 10.67
N GLY A 119 2.62 36.67 9.90
CA GLY A 119 2.94 35.32 10.40
C GLY A 119 2.58 34.18 9.46
N ILE A 120 2.42 32.99 10.04
CA ILE A 120 2.09 31.74 9.34
C ILE A 120 0.75 31.22 9.86
N ALA A 121 -0.21 31.01 8.97
CA ALA A 121 -1.47 30.34 9.29
C ALA A 121 -1.57 29.03 8.50
N LEU A 122 -1.96 27.95 9.18
CA LEU A 122 -2.22 26.64 8.59
C LEU A 122 -3.68 26.25 8.90
N THR A 123 -4.50 26.10 7.86
CA THR A 123 -5.91 25.74 7.99
C THR A 123 -6.15 24.34 7.44
N PRO A 124 -6.33 23.31 8.29
CA PRO A 124 -6.72 21.99 7.81
C PRO A 124 -8.18 21.99 7.36
N ARG A 125 -8.46 21.34 6.23
CA ARG A 125 -9.81 21.17 5.68
C ARG A 125 -10.04 19.71 5.33
N ILE A 126 -11.14 19.16 5.82
CA ILE A 126 -11.60 17.80 5.52
C ILE A 126 -12.94 17.92 4.80
N THR A 127 -13.03 17.38 3.59
CA THR A 127 -14.27 17.35 2.81
C THR A 127 -14.63 15.91 2.49
N VAL A 128 -15.88 15.53 2.77
CA VAL A 128 -16.42 14.22 2.41
C VAL A 128 -17.46 14.40 1.32
N GLU A 129 -17.25 13.76 0.19
CA GLU A 129 -18.12 13.84 -0.98
C GLU A 129 -18.75 12.47 -1.24
N THR A 130 -20.03 12.45 -1.62
CA THR A 130 -20.79 11.21 -1.87
C THR A 130 -21.38 11.19 -3.28
N TRP A 131 -21.32 10.05 -3.95
CA TRP A 131 -21.91 9.81 -5.26
C TRP A 131 -22.80 8.57 -5.25
N LYS A 132 -23.77 8.53 -6.15
CA LYS A 132 -24.47 7.29 -6.47
C LYS A 132 -23.47 6.33 -7.14
N PRO A 133 -23.31 5.09 -6.66
CA PRO A 133 -22.48 4.11 -7.34
C PRO A 133 -23.05 3.79 -8.72
N ASP A 134 -22.17 3.68 -9.71
CA ASP A 134 -22.50 3.20 -11.04
C ASP A 134 -21.72 1.92 -11.30
N PHE A 135 -22.45 0.84 -11.55
CA PHE A 135 -21.89 -0.49 -11.82
C PHE A 135 -22.20 -0.93 -13.24
N THR A 136 -22.56 0.00 -14.12
CA THR A 136 -22.74 -0.30 -15.54
C THR A 136 -21.39 -0.72 -16.14
N PRO A 137 -21.34 -1.86 -16.86
CA PRO A 137 -20.14 -2.26 -17.57
C PRO A 137 -19.74 -1.19 -18.58
N GLN A 138 -18.50 -0.73 -18.49
CA GLN A 138 -17.93 0.26 -19.38
C GLN A 138 -17.40 -0.42 -20.65
N PRO A 139 -17.51 0.24 -21.82
CA PRO A 139 -17.06 -0.32 -23.10
C PRO A 139 -15.53 -0.38 -23.21
N ALA A 140 -14.81 0.27 -22.30
CA ALA A 140 -13.36 0.27 -22.20
C ALA A 140 -12.92 0.16 -20.74
N ILE A 141 -11.74 -0.43 -20.54
CA ILE A 141 -11.07 -0.43 -19.23
C ILE A 141 -10.53 0.97 -19.00
N GLU A 142 -11.13 1.71 -18.07
CA GLU A 142 -10.71 3.05 -17.70
C GLU A 142 -9.68 3.01 -16.56
N GLY A 143 -8.67 3.88 -16.65
CA GLY A 143 -7.70 4.09 -15.58
C GLY A 143 -6.25 4.01 -16.07
N PRO A 144 -5.36 4.87 -15.55
CA PRO A 144 -3.94 4.81 -15.89
C PRO A 144 -3.31 3.54 -15.32
N ILE A 145 -2.58 2.78 -16.14
CA ILE A 145 -1.69 1.70 -15.68
C ILE A 145 -0.48 2.30 -14.96
N VAL A 146 0.02 3.42 -15.49
CA VAL A 146 1.12 4.22 -14.94
C VAL A 146 0.70 5.68 -14.98
N SER A 147 0.83 6.38 -13.87
CA SER A 147 0.66 7.84 -13.79
C SER A 147 1.91 8.50 -13.24
N GLU A 148 1.91 9.84 -13.20
CA GLU A 148 2.97 10.63 -12.56
C GLU A 148 3.23 10.18 -11.11
N ALA A 149 2.16 9.89 -10.35
CA ALA A 149 2.28 9.40 -8.98
C ALA A 149 3.00 8.04 -8.91
N GLY A 150 2.66 7.12 -9.81
CA GLY A 150 3.33 5.82 -9.94
C GLY A 150 4.80 5.97 -10.30
N ILE A 151 5.14 6.87 -11.24
CA ILE A 151 6.54 7.15 -11.62
C ILE A 151 7.32 7.72 -10.42
N ILE A 152 6.76 8.68 -9.70
CA ILE A 152 7.38 9.23 -8.48
C ILE A 152 7.62 8.11 -7.46
N LEU A 153 6.63 7.23 -7.25
CA LEU A 153 6.76 6.07 -6.36
C LEU A 153 7.85 5.10 -6.81
N VAL A 154 8.04 4.86 -8.12
CA VAL A 154 9.16 4.06 -8.64
C VAL A 154 10.49 4.68 -8.23
N VAL A 155 10.67 5.98 -8.50
CA VAL A 155 11.93 6.69 -8.21
C VAL A 155 12.23 6.66 -6.71
N VAL A 156 11.24 6.98 -5.88
CA VAL A 156 11.38 6.95 -4.42
C VAL A 156 11.70 5.55 -3.92
N THR A 157 10.99 4.53 -4.43
CA THR A 157 11.24 3.13 -4.06
C THR A 157 12.66 2.71 -4.43
N ALA A 158 13.11 3.02 -5.65
CA ALA A 158 14.46 2.72 -6.10
C ALA A 158 15.51 3.39 -5.20
N LEU A 159 15.31 4.66 -4.84
CA LEU A 159 16.20 5.38 -3.94
C LEU A 159 16.27 4.72 -2.56
N VAL A 160 15.12 4.37 -1.97
CA VAL A 160 15.04 3.68 -0.67
C VAL A 160 15.78 2.34 -0.73
N LEU A 161 15.61 1.57 -1.81
CA LEU A 161 16.28 0.28 -2.01
C LEU A 161 17.81 0.43 -2.11
N VAL A 162 18.29 1.43 -2.86
CA VAL A 162 19.73 1.72 -2.99
C VAL A 162 20.32 2.14 -1.65
N LEU A 163 19.64 3.01 -0.91
CA LEU A 163 20.10 3.46 0.40
C LEU A 163 20.18 2.32 1.42
N ASP A 164 19.16 1.44 1.46
CA ASP A 164 19.16 0.24 2.31
C ASP A 164 20.32 -0.71 1.96
N TYR A 165 20.56 -0.94 0.66
CA TYR A 165 21.67 -1.76 0.20
C TYR A 165 23.04 -1.19 0.62
N LEU A 166 23.25 0.11 0.40
CA LEU A 166 24.51 0.78 0.77
C LEU A 166 24.73 0.79 2.29
N GLY A 167 23.66 0.99 3.07
CA GLY A 167 23.70 0.93 4.53
C GLY A 167 24.13 -0.45 5.04
N LYS A 168 23.51 -1.52 4.53
CA LYS A 168 23.87 -2.90 4.85
C LYS A 168 25.33 -3.22 4.49
N LYS A 169 25.78 -2.81 3.30
CA LYS A 169 27.18 -3.01 2.86
C LYS A 169 28.19 -2.31 3.78
N ARG A 170 27.87 -1.10 4.24
CA ARG A 170 28.72 -0.36 5.20
C ARG A 170 28.78 -1.05 6.56
N SER A 171 27.63 -1.50 7.09
CA SER A 171 27.55 -2.23 8.35
C SER A 171 28.40 -3.52 8.34
N VAL A 172 28.28 -4.32 7.27
CA VAL A 172 29.08 -5.55 7.10
C VAL A 172 30.58 -5.23 7.07
N LYS A 173 30.99 -4.19 6.31
CA LYS A 173 32.40 -3.78 6.22
C LYS A 173 32.97 -3.32 7.57
N GLN A 174 32.17 -2.62 8.38
CA GLN A 174 32.56 -2.18 9.72
C GLN A 174 32.74 -3.39 10.67
N ARG A 175 31.83 -4.36 10.62
CA ARG A 175 31.91 -5.58 11.43
C ARG A 175 33.17 -6.41 11.12
N ILE A 176 33.47 -6.62 9.84
CA ILE A 176 34.70 -7.34 9.42
C ILE A 176 35.97 -6.63 9.91
N ARG A 177 35.99 -5.29 9.83
CA ARG A 177 37.14 -4.49 10.30
C ARG A 177 37.31 -4.57 11.83
N ALA A 178 36.20 -4.63 12.59
CA ALA A 178 36.24 -4.81 14.04
C ALA A 178 36.73 -6.21 14.44
N GLU A 179 36.29 -7.27 13.76
CA GLU A 179 36.74 -8.64 14.00
C GLU A 179 38.25 -8.81 13.67
N HIS A 180 38.73 -8.19 12.59
CA HIS A 180 40.16 -8.16 12.27
C HIS A 180 41.00 -7.44 13.34
N SER A 181 40.54 -6.29 13.86
CA SER A 181 41.30 -5.53 14.88
C SER A 181 41.39 -6.27 16.22
N ILE A 182 40.35 -7.02 16.59
CA ILE A 182 40.33 -7.88 17.78
C ILE A 182 41.32 -9.04 17.60
N THR A 183 41.32 -9.68 16.43
CA THR A 183 42.18 -10.84 16.15
C THR A 183 43.66 -10.45 16.18
N VAL A 184 44.02 -9.31 15.59
CA VAL A 184 45.40 -8.78 15.60
C VAL A 184 45.87 -8.43 17.02
N ARG A 185 44.98 -7.91 17.89
CA ARG A 185 45.34 -7.65 19.30
C ARG A 185 45.56 -8.92 20.11
N ARG A 186 44.90 -10.02 19.76
CA ARG A 186 45.00 -11.31 20.47
C ARG A 186 46.31 -12.04 20.18
N TRP A 187 46.93 -11.80 19.03
CA TRP A 187 48.23 -12.34 18.63
C TRP A 187 49.44 -11.55 19.16
N LYS A 188 49.23 -10.34 19.69
CA LYS A 188 50.28 -9.48 20.25
C LYS A 188 50.43 -9.61 21.78
N ARG A 189 49.72 -10.54 22.41
CA ARG A 189 49.91 -10.94 23.82
C ARG A 189 50.40 -12.37 23.85
#